data_AF-A0A424YC20-F1
#
_entry.id   AF-A0A424YC20-F1
#
_cell.length_a   1.000
_cell.length_b   1.000
_cell.length_c   1.000
_cell.angle_alpha   90.00
_cell.angle_beta   90.00
_cell.angle_gamma   90.00
#
_symmetry.space_group_name_H-M   'P 1'
#
loop_
_entity.id
_entity.type
_entity.pdbx_description
1 polymer ?
#
loop_
_entity_poly.entity_id
_entity_poly.type
_entity_poly.pdbx_seq_one_letter_code
_entity_poly.pdbx_strand_id
1 'polypeptide(L)'
;MDFLMNLLGIMGQTYLFSFVNILFWLVMLLVGFQYRRMVNMEIKMFGIPKNNALKQTLISAGFGVVGGLAASIMLVLIGISLDQVGIFYLWPLAIMLMLVNPRYMCFAYAGGIIGVASTLAQVFYPNLPPLGILGSFIEGLANINVPGLMALIGILHLTESILIALSGHIGSSPLYLKKGSREIVGGFSLQKFWPLPIVGLITMMIPEAAEFMQYGMEMPDWWPILGAPAQVAEGSRAYYMLFPIVAGLGYGDFAISSEPRKKCLRSARNLGWYSIALVVLAISAHYKLELALAAALFAPLGHEFLIMIGNKEELSQSPLYVTPERGIKVLDVLPGYPAYQAGLESGDIILDINGYTMENRLDLNEVIQAGERDFILKVIKKRGEELSYRVSLNSYPRKLGIILVPDSQTSSYVEFKQTSFFESLKGKLLKGKS
;
A
#
# COMPACT_ATOMS: atom_id res chain seq x y z
N MET A 1 -15.11 32.83 -8.36
CA MET A 1 -14.79 32.52 -6.95
C MET A 1 -15.90 31.68 -6.34
N ASP A 2 -17.15 32.08 -6.53
CA ASP A 2 -18.35 31.42 -5.98
C ASP A 2 -18.53 29.97 -6.45
N PHE A 3 -18.28 29.67 -7.73
CA PHE A 3 -18.34 28.30 -8.26
C PHE A 3 -17.41 27.33 -7.48
N LEU A 4 -16.13 27.70 -7.34
CA LEU A 4 -15.14 26.86 -6.65
C LEU A 4 -15.49 26.70 -5.16
N MET A 5 -15.92 27.77 -4.51
CA MET A 5 -16.34 27.73 -3.11
C MET A 5 -17.55 26.82 -2.90
N ASN A 6 -18.54 26.89 -3.78
CA ASN A 6 -19.71 26.02 -3.72
C ASN A 6 -19.32 24.56 -3.96
N LEU A 7 -18.47 24.27 -4.96
CA LEU A 7 -18.04 22.91 -5.27
C LEU A 7 -17.27 22.29 -4.09
N LEU A 8 -16.35 23.05 -3.50
CA LEU A 8 -15.62 22.65 -2.29
C LEU A 8 -16.56 22.46 -1.10
N GLY A 9 -17.61 23.28 -0.98
CA GLY A 9 -18.65 23.15 0.03
C GLY A 9 -19.41 21.82 -0.09
N ILE A 10 -19.95 21.52 -1.28
CA ILE A 10 -20.68 20.26 -1.54
C ILE A 10 -19.75 19.07 -1.36
N MET A 11 -18.54 19.13 -1.94
CA MET A 11 -17.55 18.06 -1.80
C MET A 11 -17.16 17.83 -0.34
N GLY A 12 -16.97 18.89 0.45
CA GLY A 12 -16.69 18.80 1.88
C GLY A 12 -17.83 18.14 2.65
N GLN A 13 -19.08 18.49 2.35
CA GLN A 13 -20.25 17.84 2.95
C GLN A 13 -20.33 16.35 2.58
N THR A 14 -20.23 16.00 1.29
CA THR A 14 -20.21 14.60 0.83
C THR A 14 -19.07 13.81 1.45
N TYR A 15 -17.90 14.43 1.57
CA TYR A 15 -16.73 13.82 2.20
C TYR A 15 -17.00 13.46 3.67
N LEU A 16 -17.61 14.39 4.43
CA LEU A 16 -18.00 14.14 5.82
C LEU A 16 -19.03 13.01 5.96
N PHE A 17 -19.95 12.84 4.99
CA PHE A 17 -20.88 11.71 4.98
C PHE A 17 -20.18 10.34 4.92
N SER A 18 -18.94 10.27 4.42
CA SER A 18 -18.16 9.03 4.39
C SER A 18 -17.90 8.46 5.78
N PHE A 19 -17.87 9.29 6.83
CA PHE A 19 -17.66 8.85 8.22
C PHE A 19 -18.93 8.31 8.88
N VAL A 20 -20.11 8.61 8.33
CA VAL A 20 -21.38 8.02 8.74
C VAL A 20 -21.59 6.66 8.06
N ASN A 21 -20.93 6.41 6.93
CA ASN A 21 -21.02 5.17 6.18
C ASN A 21 -20.43 3.99 6.99
N ILE A 22 -21.23 2.93 7.19
CA ILE A 22 -20.82 1.72 7.90
C ILE A 22 -19.58 1.05 7.27
N LEU A 23 -19.41 1.17 5.95
CA LEU A 23 -18.26 0.62 5.25
C LEU A 23 -16.94 1.26 5.72
N PHE A 24 -16.95 2.53 6.13
CA PHE A 24 -15.75 3.20 6.66
C PHE A 24 -15.28 2.52 7.93
N TRP A 25 -16.20 2.27 8.86
CA TRP A 25 -15.91 1.62 10.12
C TRP A 25 -15.56 0.14 9.95
N LEU A 26 -16.13 -0.55 8.96
CA LEU A 26 -15.72 -1.91 8.60
C LEU A 26 -14.27 -1.94 8.08
N VAL A 27 -13.88 -1.03 7.18
CA VAL A 27 -12.50 -0.94 6.69
C VAL A 27 -11.55 -0.56 7.84
N MET A 28 -11.92 0.38 8.70
CA MET A 28 -11.17 0.72 9.92
C MET A 28 -10.93 -0.49 10.83
N LEU A 29 -11.96 -1.31 11.03
CA LEU A 29 -11.87 -2.52 11.84
C LEU A 29 -10.94 -3.57 11.19
N LEU A 30 -11.01 -3.75 9.87
CA LEU A 30 -10.09 -4.62 9.13
C LEU A 30 -8.64 -4.14 9.24
N VAL A 31 -8.40 -2.83 9.12
CA VAL A 31 -7.07 -2.21 9.33
C VAL A 31 -6.57 -2.50 10.75
N GLY A 32 -7.43 -2.34 11.76
CA GLY A 32 -7.11 -2.66 13.15
C GLY A 32 -6.71 -4.13 13.35
N PHE A 33 -7.43 -5.06 12.71
CA PHE A 33 -7.06 -6.48 12.75
C PHE A 33 -5.71 -6.76 12.08
N GLN A 34 -5.39 -6.10 10.96
CA GLN A 34 -4.09 -6.26 10.32
C GLN A 34 -2.96 -5.76 11.22
N TYR A 35 -3.11 -4.59 11.85
CA TYR A 35 -2.10 -4.10 12.80
C TYR A 35 -1.95 -4.99 14.02
N ARG A 36 -3.05 -5.54 14.55
CA ARG A 36 -2.99 -6.51 15.65
C ARG A 36 -2.24 -7.77 15.23
N ARG A 37 -2.49 -8.28 14.02
CA ARG A 37 -1.78 -9.44 13.46
C ARG A 37 -0.29 -9.16 13.34
N MET A 38 0.11 -7.98 12.85
CA MET A 38 1.53 -7.60 12.72
C MET A 38 2.23 -7.50 14.08
N VAL A 39 1.62 -6.86 15.07
CA VAL A 39 2.18 -6.78 16.44
C VAL A 39 2.31 -8.18 17.07
N ASN A 40 1.33 -9.05 16.85
CA ASN A 40 1.43 -10.45 17.31
C ASN A 40 2.59 -11.20 16.64
N MET A 41 2.92 -10.88 15.39
CA MET A 41 4.09 -11.45 14.72
C MET A 41 5.40 -10.93 15.32
N GLU A 42 5.48 -9.65 15.69
CA GLU A 42 6.63 -9.09 16.43
C GLU A 42 6.87 -9.84 17.74
N ILE A 43 5.81 -10.07 18.52
CA ILE A 43 5.88 -10.82 19.78
C ILE A 43 6.33 -12.26 19.53
N LYS A 44 5.83 -12.92 18.49
CA LYS A 44 6.24 -14.30 18.15
C LYS A 44 7.71 -14.40 17.73
N MET A 45 8.24 -13.39 17.04
CA MET A 45 9.62 -13.41 16.53
C MET A 45 10.64 -12.92 17.56
N PHE A 46 10.30 -11.89 18.35
CA PHE A 46 11.26 -11.19 19.22
C PHE A 46 10.85 -11.20 20.70
N GLY A 47 9.71 -11.79 21.05
CA GLY A 47 9.19 -11.88 22.42
C GLY A 47 8.57 -10.58 22.95
N ILE A 48 8.67 -9.48 22.21
CA ILE A 48 8.25 -8.14 22.63
C ILE A 48 7.69 -7.36 21.45
N PRO A 49 6.61 -6.57 21.65
CA PRO A 49 6.07 -5.71 20.61
C PRO A 49 6.95 -4.45 20.47
N LYS A 50 7.29 -4.09 19.24
CA LYS A 50 7.87 -2.77 18.93
C LYS A 50 6.76 -1.75 18.75
N ASN A 51 5.69 -2.16 18.08
CA ASN A 51 4.60 -1.29 17.69
C ASN A 51 3.35 -1.51 18.55
N ASN A 52 2.50 -0.48 18.60
CA ASN A 52 1.18 -0.56 19.20
C ASN A 52 0.10 -0.55 18.11
N ALA A 53 -0.77 -1.56 18.10
CA ALA A 53 -1.75 -1.74 17.04
C ALA A 53 -2.76 -0.59 16.95
N LEU A 54 -3.26 -0.08 18.08
CA LEU A 54 -4.20 1.05 18.10
C LEU A 54 -3.53 2.33 17.59
N LYS A 55 -2.32 2.62 18.07
CA LYS A 55 -1.54 3.78 17.62
C LYS A 55 -1.29 3.73 16.11
N GLN A 56 -0.89 2.57 15.57
CA GLN A 56 -0.66 2.42 14.13
C GLN A 56 -1.97 2.53 13.32
N THR A 57 -3.09 2.03 13.86
CA THR A 57 -4.42 2.17 13.24
C THR A 57 -4.83 3.64 13.15
N LEU A 58 -4.71 4.39 14.25
CA LEU A 58 -5.05 5.82 14.30
C LEU A 58 -4.15 6.67 13.38
N ILE A 59 -2.84 6.41 13.38
CA ILE A 59 -1.91 7.08 12.46
C ILE A 59 -2.30 6.80 11.01
N SER A 60 -2.60 5.54 10.68
CA SER A 60 -2.97 5.17 9.31
C SER A 60 -4.32 5.74 8.90
N ALA A 61 -5.27 5.85 9.82
CA ALA A 61 -6.54 6.51 9.59
C ALA A 61 -6.34 8.01 9.33
N GLY A 62 -5.49 8.69 10.11
CA GLY A 62 -5.17 10.09 9.89
C GLY A 62 -4.58 10.35 8.49
N PHE A 63 -3.58 9.56 8.10
CA PHE A 63 -3.03 9.64 6.74
C PHE A 63 -4.04 9.22 5.67
N GLY A 64 -4.85 8.19 5.92
CA GLY A 64 -5.88 7.70 5.00
C GLY A 64 -6.97 8.72 4.73
N VAL A 65 -7.37 9.52 5.73
CA VAL A 65 -8.26 10.67 5.54
C VAL A 65 -7.58 11.74 4.66
N VAL A 66 -6.33 12.10 4.92
CA VAL A 66 -5.65 13.09 4.06
C VAL A 66 -5.49 12.58 2.62
N GLY A 67 -5.12 11.31 2.44
CA GLY A 67 -5.01 10.67 1.13
C GLY A 67 -6.35 10.52 0.42
N GLY A 68 -7.42 10.17 1.16
CA GLY A 68 -8.78 10.07 0.63
C GLY A 68 -9.30 11.41 0.10
N LEU A 69 -9.04 12.50 0.81
CA LEU A 69 -9.34 13.85 0.33
C LEU A 69 -8.56 14.18 -0.94
N ALA A 70 -7.25 13.90 -0.98
CA ALA A 70 -6.43 14.12 -2.18
C ALA A 70 -6.92 13.31 -3.39
N ALA A 71 -7.24 12.03 -3.19
CA ALA A 71 -7.83 11.17 -4.22
C ALA A 71 -9.16 11.72 -4.72
N SER A 72 -10.02 12.18 -3.81
CA SER A 72 -11.33 12.78 -4.14
C SER A 72 -11.18 14.00 -5.04
N ILE A 73 -10.23 14.90 -4.71
CA ILE A 73 -9.96 16.09 -5.53
C ILE A 73 -9.51 15.67 -6.92
N MET A 74 -8.57 14.73 -7.03
CA MET A 74 -8.07 14.24 -8.32
C MET A 74 -9.18 13.57 -9.16
N LEU A 75 -10.02 12.73 -8.55
CA LEU A 75 -11.13 12.05 -9.23
C LEU A 75 -12.18 13.02 -9.74
N VAL A 76 -12.57 13.99 -8.90
CA VAL A 76 -13.56 15.02 -9.27
C VAL A 76 -12.99 15.93 -10.37
N LEU A 77 -11.74 16.38 -10.26
CA LEU A 77 -11.12 17.23 -11.29
C LEU A 77 -11.01 16.55 -12.65
N ILE A 78 -10.64 15.26 -12.67
CA ILE A 78 -10.58 14.48 -13.92
C ILE A 78 -11.99 14.12 -14.41
N GLY A 79 -12.98 14.09 -13.53
CA GLY A 79 -14.37 13.89 -13.90
C GLY A 79 -14.71 12.43 -14.19
N ILE A 80 -14.16 11.49 -13.42
CA ILE A 80 -14.38 10.04 -13.64
C ILE A 80 -15.69 9.60 -13.00
N SER A 81 -16.62 9.09 -13.82
CA SER A 81 -17.88 8.51 -13.34
C SER A 81 -17.73 7.05 -12.93
N LEU A 82 -17.98 6.75 -11.66
CA LEU A 82 -17.72 5.44 -11.05
C LEU A 82 -18.73 4.36 -11.42
N ASP A 83 -19.93 4.72 -11.86
CA ASP A 83 -20.91 3.80 -12.42
C ASP A 83 -20.45 3.20 -13.77
N GLN A 84 -19.60 3.91 -14.51
CA GLN A 84 -19.15 3.52 -15.86
C GLN A 84 -17.82 2.77 -15.89
N VAL A 85 -17.04 2.75 -14.80
CA VAL A 85 -15.72 2.08 -14.77
C VAL A 85 -15.81 0.56 -14.53
N GLY A 86 -17.01 -0.01 -14.48
CA GLY A 86 -17.19 -1.46 -14.39
C GLY A 86 -16.89 -2.06 -13.00
N ILE A 87 -17.17 -1.31 -11.92
CA ILE A 87 -16.97 -1.78 -10.53
C ILE A 87 -17.60 -3.16 -10.28
N PHE A 88 -18.77 -3.41 -10.89
CA PHE A 88 -19.49 -4.68 -10.81
C PHE A 88 -18.65 -5.89 -11.29
N TYR A 89 -17.83 -5.72 -12.33
CA TYR A 89 -16.93 -6.76 -12.83
C TYR A 89 -15.61 -6.79 -12.05
N LEU A 90 -15.13 -5.62 -11.64
CA LEU A 90 -13.83 -5.44 -11.01
C LEU A 90 -13.72 -6.12 -9.66
N TRP A 91 -14.75 -6.00 -8.80
CA TRP A 91 -14.71 -6.58 -7.45
C TRP A 91 -14.69 -8.11 -7.44
N PRO A 92 -15.60 -8.83 -8.13
CA PRO A 92 -15.56 -10.28 -8.19
C PRO A 92 -14.24 -10.80 -8.75
N LEU A 93 -13.71 -10.16 -9.81
CA LEU A 93 -12.43 -10.57 -10.39
C LEU A 93 -11.26 -10.35 -9.43
N ALA A 94 -11.19 -9.19 -8.77
CA ALA A 94 -10.14 -8.92 -7.78
C ALA A 94 -10.17 -9.93 -6.62
N ILE A 95 -11.36 -10.30 -6.14
CA ILE A 95 -11.55 -11.33 -5.11
C ILE A 95 -11.09 -12.70 -5.63
N MET A 96 -11.47 -13.09 -6.86
CA MET A 96 -11.05 -14.35 -7.46
C MET A 96 -9.52 -14.43 -7.60
N LEU A 97 -8.87 -13.34 -8.02
CA LEU A 97 -7.42 -13.26 -8.13
C LEU A 97 -6.73 -13.33 -6.75
N MET A 98 -7.31 -12.69 -5.73
CA MET A 98 -6.84 -12.78 -4.34
C MET A 98 -6.82 -14.24 -3.84
N LEU A 99 -7.81 -15.05 -4.25
CA LEU A 99 -7.86 -16.48 -3.92
C LEU A 99 -6.72 -17.27 -4.55
N VAL A 100 -6.07 -16.79 -5.60
CA VAL A 100 -4.83 -17.39 -6.14
C VAL A 100 -3.64 -16.93 -5.30
N ASN A 101 -3.47 -15.62 -5.14
CA ASN A 101 -2.46 -15.02 -4.27
C ASN A 101 -2.96 -13.63 -3.83
N PRO A 102 -2.90 -13.28 -2.53
CA PRO A 102 -3.36 -11.98 -2.05
C PRO A 102 -2.76 -10.77 -2.77
N ARG A 103 -1.55 -10.90 -3.34
CA ARG A 103 -0.92 -9.82 -4.13
C ARG A 103 -1.72 -9.41 -5.36
N TYR A 104 -2.49 -10.32 -5.95
CA TYR A 104 -3.29 -10.04 -7.15
C TYR A 104 -4.65 -9.39 -6.86
N MET A 105 -4.93 -9.05 -5.60
CA MET A 105 -6.10 -8.25 -5.24
C MET A 105 -5.98 -6.80 -5.74
N CYS A 106 -4.76 -6.32 -6.00
CA CYS A 106 -4.52 -4.96 -6.51
C CYS A 106 -5.31 -4.72 -7.81
N PHE A 107 -5.99 -3.57 -7.89
CA PHE A 107 -6.86 -3.23 -9.01
C PHE A 107 -6.11 -3.04 -10.33
N ALA A 108 -4.78 -2.89 -10.34
CA ALA A 108 -4.00 -2.92 -11.58
C ALA A 108 -4.16 -4.25 -12.33
N TYR A 109 -4.25 -5.38 -11.62
CA TYR A 109 -4.44 -6.70 -12.23
C TYR A 109 -5.87 -6.89 -12.74
N ALA A 110 -6.86 -6.81 -11.85
CA ALA A 110 -8.25 -7.02 -12.23
C ALA A 110 -8.72 -5.98 -13.26
N GLY A 111 -8.40 -4.71 -13.04
CA GLY A 111 -8.74 -3.61 -13.94
C GLY A 111 -8.03 -3.69 -15.28
N GLY A 112 -6.77 -4.14 -15.33
CA GLY A 112 -6.08 -4.40 -16.60
C GLY A 112 -6.73 -5.51 -17.41
N ILE A 113 -7.05 -6.65 -16.77
CA ILE A 113 -7.76 -7.77 -17.42
C ILE A 113 -9.12 -7.31 -17.95
N ILE A 114 -9.90 -6.58 -17.13
CA ILE A 114 -11.20 -6.04 -17.55
C ILE A 114 -11.03 -5.01 -18.67
N GLY A 115 -10.04 -4.13 -18.59
CA GLY A 115 -9.76 -3.15 -19.62
C GLY A 115 -9.44 -3.79 -20.97
N VAL A 116 -8.63 -4.86 -20.98
CA VAL A 116 -8.36 -5.64 -22.19
C VAL A 116 -9.63 -6.31 -22.70
N ALA A 117 -10.35 -7.02 -21.84
CA ALA A 117 -11.59 -7.71 -22.20
C ALA A 117 -12.66 -6.77 -22.75
N SER A 118 -12.83 -5.60 -22.11
CA SER A 118 -13.75 -4.54 -22.51
C SER A 118 -13.36 -3.93 -23.85
N THR A 119 -12.08 -3.61 -24.06
CA THR A 119 -11.59 -3.05 -25.34
C THR A 119 -11.83 -4.05 -26.48
N LEU A 120 -11.60 -5.35 -26.25
CA LEU A 120 -11.92 -6.38 -27.23
C LEU A 120 -13.43 -6.49 -27.46
N ALA A 121 -14.23 -6.48 -26.39
CA ALA A 121 -15.68 -6.52 -26.48
C ALA A 121 -16.25 -5.34 -27.29
N GLN A 122 -15.72 -4.13 -27.14
CA GLN A 122 -16.11 -2.95 -27.94
C GLN A 122 -15.92 -3.16 -29.44
N VAL A 123 -14.88 -3.90 -29.85
CA VAL A 123 -14.59 -4.17 -31.27
C VAL A 123 -15.51 -5.27 -31.82
N PHE A 124 -15.77 -6.33 -31.05
CA PHE A 124 -16.50 -7.51 -31.56
C PHE A 124 -18.01 -7.46 -31.32
N TYR A 125 -18.48 -6.84 -30.24
CA TYR A 125 -19.88 -6.80 -29.82
C TYR A 125 -20.84 -6.29 -30.91
N PRO A 126 -20.55 -5.20 -31.65
CA PRO A 126 -21.45 -4.71 -32.70
C PRO A 126 -21.73 -5.72 -33.82
N ASN A 127 -20.87 -6.73 -33.98
CA ASN A 127 -20.96 -7.75 -35.02
C ASN A 127 -21.44 -9.11 -34.50
N LEU A 128 -21.72 -9.23 -33.20
CA LEU A 128 -22.16 -10.49 -32.59
C LEU A 128 -23.67 -10.70 -32.79
N PRO A 129 -24.12 -11.94 -33.10
CA PRO A 129 -25.55 -12.24 -33.10
C PRO A 129 -26.13 -12.13 -31.68
N PRO A 130 -27.47 -12.03 -31.52
CA PRO A 130 -28.10 -12.04 -30.21
C PRO A 130 -27.81 -13.34 -29.45
N LEU A 131 -26.97 -13.27 -28.42
CA LEU A 131 -26.52 -14.43 -27.62
C LEU A 131 -27.28 -14.57 -26.28
N GLY A 132 -28.45 -13.93 -26.15
CA GLY A 132 -29.23 -13.91 -24.91
C GLY A 132 -28.42 -13.36 -23.73
N ILE A 133 -28.40 -14.09 -22.61
CA ILE A 133 -27.70 -13.69 -21.37
C ILE A 133 -26.21 -13.42 -21.61
N LEU A 134 -25.56 -14.23 -22.45
CA LEU A 134 -24.15 -14.04 -22.79
C LEU A 134 -23.93 -12.75 -23.59
N GLY A 135 -24.88 -12.40 -24.46
CA GLY A 135 -24.86 -11.13 -25.20
C GLY A 135 -24.93 -9.93 -24.26
N SER A 136 -25.87 -9.92 -23.30
CA SER A 136 -26.00 -8.84 -22.31
C SER A 136 -24.78 -8.70 -21.41
N PHE A 137 -24.10 -9.81 -21.07
CA PHE A 137 -22.84 -9.77 -20.33
C PHE A 137 -21.72 -9.11 -21.15
N ILE A 138 -21.57 -9.49 -22.43
CA ILE A 138 -20.55 -8.92 -23.33
C ILE A 138 -20.86 -7.44 -23.61
N GLU A 139 -22.12 -7.08 -23.77
CA GLU A 139 -22.57 -5.68 -23.90
C GLU A 139 -22.16 -4.86 -22.68
N GLY A 140 -22.42 -5.39 -21.48
CA GLY A 140 -22.03 -4.73 -20.24
C GLY A 140 -20.51 -4.56 -20.11
N LEU A 141 -19.71 -5.49 -20.64
CA LEU A 141 -18.26 -5.34 -20.74
C LEU A 141 -17.87 -4.29 -21.80
N ALA A 142 -18.51 -4.28 -22.96
CA ALA A 142 -18.25 -3.31 -24.02
C ALA A 142 -18.54 -1.88 -23.56
N ASN A 143 -19.55 -1.68 -22.71
CA ASN A 143 -19.94 -0.35 -22.22
C ASN A 143 -19.05 0.21 -21.10
N ILE A 144 -18.02 -0.52 -20.65
CA ILE A 144 -17.10 -0.02 -19.63
C ILE A 144 -16.24 1.12 -20.21
N ASN A 145 -16.17 2.23 -19.48
CA ASN A 145 -15.25 3.33 -19.78
C ASN A 145 -13.82 2.94 -19.36
N VAL A 146 -13.10 2.27 -20.27
CA VAL A 146 -11.71 1.82 -20.05
C VAL A 146 -10.76 2.97 -19.70
N PRO A 147 -10.78 4.13 -20.40
CA PRO A 147 -10.03 5.32 -19.98
C PRO A 147 -10.30 5.72 -18.52
N GLY A 148 -11.57 5.83 -18.13
CA GLY A 148 -11.97 6.17 -16.76
C GLY A 148 -11.48 5.13 -15.74
N LEU A 149 -11.57 3.84 -16.06
CA LEU A 149 -11.07 2.76 -15.22
C LEU A 149 -9.54 2.84 -15.03
N MET A 150 -8.79 3.06 -16.10
CA MET A 150 -7.32 3.20 -16.02
C MET A 150 -6.91 4.45 -15.24
N ALA A 151 -7.61 5.56 -15.43
CA ALA A 151 -7.35 6.78 -14.67
C ALA A 151 -7.66 6.62 -13.17
N LEU A 152 -8.77 5.95 -12.82
CA LEU A 152 -9.10 5.60 -11.43
C LEU A 152 -7.96 4.80 -10.78
N ILE A 153 -7.49 3.74 -11.46
CA ILE A 153 -6.37 2.92 -10.97
C ILE A 153 -5.11 3.77 -10.80
N GLY A 154 -4.78 4.60 -11.79
CA GLY A 154 -3.63 5.50 -11.74
C GLY A 154 -3.69 6.47 -10.54
N ILE A 155 -4.84 7.11 -10.31
CA ILE A 155 -5.05 8.06 -9.20
C ILE A 155 -4.96 7.37 -7.84
N LEU A 156 -5.51 6.16 -7.71
CA LEU A 156 -5.41 5.39 -6.45
C LEU A 156 -3.95 5.04 -6.13
N HIS A 157 -3.15 4.61 -7.11
CA HIS A 157 -1.73 4.35 -6.91
C HIS A 157 -0.90 5.64 -6.72
N LEU A 158 -1.31 6.76 -7.32
CA LEU A 158 -0.67 8.05 -7.07
C LEU A 158 -0.90 8.49 -5.63
N THR A 159 -2.13 8.32 -5.14
CA THR A 159 -2.47 8.52 -3.73
C THR A 159 -1.67 7.59 -2.83
N GLU A 160 -1.56 6.32 -3.19
CA GLU A 160 -0.73 5.35 -2.47
C GLU A 160 0.74 5.80 -2.41
N SER A 161 1.32 6.26 -3.53
CA SER A 161 2.67 6.80 -3.60
C SER A 161 2.88 7.94 -2.60
N ILE A 162 1.95 8.90 -2.53
CA ILE A 162 1.99 10.00 -1.56
C ILE A 162 1.96 9.45 -0.12
N LEU A 163 1.06 8.50 0.16
CA LEU A 163 0.92 7.90 1.49
C LEU A 163 2.16 7.10 1.91
N ILE A 164 2.80 6.38 0.98
CA ILE A 164 4.06 5.67 1.20
C ILE A 164 5.17 6.67 1.54
N ALA A 165 5.29 7.76 0.78
CA ALA A 165 6.32 8.77 1.01
C ALA A 165 6.20 9.41 2.39
N LEU A 166 4.97 9.74 2.80
CA LEU A 166 4.70 10.41 4.08
C LEU A 166 4.77 9.46 5.28
N SER A 167 4.25 8.24 5.15
CA SER A 167 3.95 7.38 6.29
C SER A 167 4.47 5.94 6.18
N GLY A 168 4.93 5.50 5.01
CA GLY A 168 5.30 4.11 4.74
C GLY A 168 6.38 3.54 5.67
N HIS A 169 7.30 4.38 6.15
CA HIS A 169 8.41 3.99 7.02
C HIS A 169 8.06 3.96 8.52
N ILE A 170 6.96 4.60 8.90
CA ILE A 170 6.56 4.76 10.31
C ILE A 170 6.17 3.38 10.85
N GLY A 171 6.68 2.98 12.01
CA GLY A 171 6.31 1.69 12.60
C GLY A 171 6.73 0.47 11.78
N SER A 172 7.81 0.57 11.00
CA SER A 172 8.47 -0.61 10.41
C SER A 172 8.76 -1.67 11.47
N SER A 173 8.57 -2.94 11.13
CA SER A 173 8.78 -4.07 12.04
C SER A 173 10.09 -4.78 11.71
N PRO A 174 10.95 -5.10 12.69
CA PRO A 174 12.16 -5.86 12.45
C PRO A 174 11.82 -7.25 11.89
N LEU A 175 12.70 -7.80 11.06
CA LEU A 175 12.51 -9.06 10.35
C LEU A 175 13.84 -9.79 10.21
N TYR A 176 13.81 -11.11 10.43
CA TYR A 176 14.89 -12.00 10.00
C TYR A 176 14.46 -12.73 8.75
N LEU A 177 15.32 -12.70 7.73
CA LEU A 177 15.00 -13.16 6.39
C LEU A 177 16.05 -14.14 5.90
N LYS A 178 15.60 -15.29 5.40
CA LYS A 178 16.51 -16.26 4.78
C LYS A 178 16.74 -15.88 3.32
N LYS A 179 17.98 -15.50 2.99
CA LYS A 179 18.46 -15.18 1.65
C LYS A 179 19.22 -16.40 1.08
N GLY A 180 18.70 -16.99 0.00
CA GLY A 180 19.32 -18.16 -0.64
C GLY A 180 19.27 -19.42 0.24
N SER A 181 20.30 -20.28 0.13
CA SER A 181 20.27 -21.61 0.74
C SER A 181 20.53 -21.61 2.25
N ARG A 182 21.27 -20.64 2.82
CA ARG A 182 21.66 -20.66 4.26
C ARG A 182 21.86 -19.31 4.97
N GLU A 183 21.91 -18.18 4.29
CA GLU A 183 22.22 -16.91 4.97
C GLU A 183 20.95 -16.29 5.57
N ILE A 184 20.92 -16.08 6.89
CA ILE A 184 19.86 -15.35 7.56
C ILE A 184 20.35 -13.93 7.78
N VAL A 185 19.61 -12.95 7.27
CA VAL A 185 19.96 -11.53 7.32
C VAL A 185 18.90 -10.74 8.06
N GLY A 186 19.31 -9.69 8.76
CA GLY A 186 18.39 -8.74 9.38
C GLY A 186 17.79 -7.78 8.34
N GLY A 187 16.59 -7.30 8.61
CA GLY A 187 15.92 -6.31 7.81
C GLY A 187 14.64 -5.82 8.46
N PHE A 188 13.79 -5.17 7.67
CA PHE A 188 12.52 -4.62 8.12
C PHE A 188 11.38 -5.00 7.18
N SER A 189 10.25 -5.38 7.75
CA SER A 189 8.98 -5.45 7.05
C SER A 189 8.32 -4.07 7.04
N LEU A 190 7.90 -3.62 5.87
CA LEU A 190 7.23 -2.35 5.63
C LEU A 190 5.79 -2.66 5.21
N GLN A 191 4.85 -2.54 6.15
CA GLN A 191 3.45 -2.86 5.88
C GLN A 191 2.53 -1.74 6.39
N LYS A 192 1.67 -1.24 5.51
CA LYS A 192 0.69 -0.20 5.80
C LYS A 192 -0.66 -0.51 5.19
N PHE A 193 -1.70 -0.10 5.91
CA PHE A 193 -3.09 -0.19 5.47
C PHE A 193 -3.77 1.14 5.79
N TRP A 194 -4.20 1.87 4.77
CA TRP A 194 -4.87 3.15 4.91
C TRP A 194 -6.36 3.00 4.56
N PRO A 195 -7.28 3.34 5.48
CA PRO A 195 -8.69 3.48 5.17
C PRO A 195 -8.90 4.85 4.51
N LEU A 196 -9.40 4.85 3.27
CA LEU A 196 -9.60 6.05 2.47
C LEU A 196 -11.10 6.32 2.30
N PRO A 197 -11.67 7.34 2.96
CA PRO A 197 -12.93 7.92 2.52
C PRO A 197 -12.68 8.72 1.24
N ILE A 198 -13.44 8.42 0.19
CA ILE A 198 -13.26 8.99 -1.15
C ILE A 198 -14.62 9.52 -1.62
N VAL A 199 -14.63 10.68 -2.24
CA VAL A 199 -15.78 11.18 -3.00
C VAL A 199 -15.51 10.93 -4.48
N GLY A 200 -16.39 10.16 -5.11
CA GLY A 200 -16.39 9.95 -6.55
C GLY A 200 -17.61 10.57 -7.21
N LEU A 201 -17.67 10.49 -8.55
CA LEU A 201 -18.82 10.95 -9.31
C LEU A 201 -19.66 9.75 -9.74
N ILE A 202 -20.97 9.94 -9.77
CA ILE A 202 -21.91 9.03 -10.43
C ILE A 202 -22.68 9.86 -11.44
N THR A 203 -22.83 9.35 -12.65
CA THR A 203 -23.63 9.98 -13.70
C THR A 203 -25.07 9.48 -13.59
N MET A 204 -26.03 10.40 -13.63
CA MET A 204 -27.45 10.10 -13.77
C MET A 204 -27.98 10.73 -15.04
N MET A 205 -28.78 9.97 -15.78
CA MET A 205 -29.56 10.51 -16.89
C MET A 205 -30.92 10.94 -16.38
N ILE A 206 -31.24 12.22 -16.53
CA ILE A 206 -32.50 12.80 -16.05
C ILE A 206 -33.24 13.36 -17.27
N PRO A 207 -34.54 13.03 -17.45
CA PRO A 207 -35.35 13.62 -18.52
C PRO A 207 -35.35 15.15 -18.44
N GLU A 208 -35.25 15.83 -19.59
CA GLU A 208 -35.22 17.30 -19.64
C GLU A 208 -36.49 17.95 -19.06
N ALA A 209 -37.61 17.23 -19.10
CA ALA A 209 -38.87 17.67 -18.52
C ALA A 209 -38.93 17.62 -16.98
N ALA A 210 -37.94 17.00 -16.32
CA ALA A 210 -37.90 16.94 -14.87
C ALA A 210 -37.32 18.25 -14.28
N GLU A 211 -38.02 18.84 -13.31
CA GLU A 211 -37.58 20.04 -12.57
C GLU A 211 -36.44 19.73 -11.57
N PHE A 212 -35.41 19.01 -12.01
CA PHE A 212 -34.24 18.68 -11.19
C PHE A 212 -33.23 19.83 -11.08
N MET A 213 -33.45 20.90 -11.86
CA MET A 213 -32.53 22.03 -12.04
C MET A 213 -32.35 22.93 -10.81
N GLN A 214 -33.23 22.87 -9.80
CA GLN A 214 -33.18 23.82 -8.67
C GLN A 214 -31.99 23.62 -7.71
N TYR A 215 -31.30 22.47 -7.77
CA TYR A 215 -30.26 22.13 -6.80
C TYR A 215 -28.90 21.75 -7.45
N GLY A 216 -28.80 21.87 -8.78
CA GLY A 216 -27.60 21.55 -9.54
C GLY A 216 -26.63 22.72 -9.67
N MET A 217 -25.36 22.41 -9.92
CA MET A 217 -24.34 23.40 -10.27
C MET A 217 -23.94 23.20 -11.73
N GLU A 218 -23.93 24.28 -12.52
CA GLU A 218 -23.41 24.24 -13.88
C GLU A 218 -21.89 24.09 -13.85
N MET A 219 -21.39 23.08 -14.54
CA MET A 219 -19.96 22.77 -14.63
C MET A 219 -19.36 23.41 -15.89
N PRO A 220 -18.08 23.81 -15.88
CA PRO A 220 -17.43 24.38 -17.05
C PRO A 220 -17.40 23.42 -18.25
N ASP A 221 -17.42 23.96 -19.47
CA ASP A 221 -17.47 23.18 -20.72
C ASP A 221 -16.30 22.20 -20.92
N TRP A 222 -15.14 22.46 -20.29
CA TRP A 222 -13.98 21.56 -20.36
C TRP A 222 -14.12 20.32 -19.47
N TRP A 223 -15.10 20.31 -18.57
CA TRP A 223 -15.32 19.27 -17.59
C TRP A 223 -16.60 18.50 -17.91
N PRO A 224 -16.62 17.15 -17.78
CA PRO A 224 -15.52 16.30 -17.30
C PRO A 224 -14.52 15.91 -18.39
N ILE A 225 -13.25 15.70 -18.00
CA ILE A 225 -12.18 15.28 -18.93
C ILE A 225 -12.40 13.83 -19.41
N LEU A 226 -12.81 12.94 -18.50
CA LEU A 226 -13.01 11.51 -18.79
C LEU A 226 -14.46 11.01 -18.59
N GLY A 227 -15.38 11.91 -18.27
CA GLY A 227 -16.72 11.56 -17.78
C GLY A 227 -17.83 11.57 -18.82
N ALA A 228 -17.54 11.74 -20.11
CA ALA A 228 -18.58 11.81 -21.12
C ALA A 228 -19.40 10.50 -21.16
N PRO A 229 -20.72 10.54 -20.92
CA PRO A 229 -21.55 9.37 -21.11
C PRO A 229 -21.53 8.99 -22.59
N ALA A 230 -21.26 7.72 -22.87
CA ALA A 230 -21.13 7.22 -24.24
C ALA A 230 -22.40 7.47 -25.09
N GLN A 231 -23.58 7.58 -24.45
CA GLN A 231 -24.85 7.90 -25.10
C GLN A 231 -25.77 8.62 -24.10
N VAL A 232 -26.04 9.91 -24.33
CA VAL A 232 -27.15 10.61 -23.66
C VAL A 232 -28.43 10.20 -24.38
N ALA A 233 -29.40 9.60 -23.67
CA ALA A 233 -30.66 9.24 -24.28
C ALA A 233 -31.38 10.51 -24.77
N GLU A 234 -32.03 10.44 -25.94
CA GLU A 234 -32.72 11.58 -26.53
C GLU A 234 -33.78 12.14 -25.56
N GLY A 235 -33.79 13.45 -25.35
CA GLY A 235 -34.65 14.11 -24.35
C GLY A 235 -34.21 13.95 -22.89
N SER A 236 -32.98 13.50 -22.63
CA SER A 236 -32.37 13.46 -21.29
C SER A 236 -31.09 14.29 -21.21
N ARG A 237 -30.70 14.67 -20.00
CA ARG A 237 -29.43 15.34 -19.67
C ARG A 237 -28.67 14.53 -18.64
N ALA A 238 -27.34 14.55 -18.77
CA ALA A 238 -26.44 13.94 -17.80
C ALA A 238 -26.20 14.86 -16.61
N TYR A 239 -26.39 14.35 -15.41
CA TYR A 239 -26.10 15.00 -14.14
C TYR A 239 -25.04 14.22 -13.40
N TYR A 240 -24.04 14.92 -12.86
CA TYR A 240 -23.02 14.32 -12.03
C TYR A 240 -23.33 14.56 -10.56
N MET A 241 -23.37 13.49 -9.78
CA MET A 241 -23.54 13.54 -8.34
C MET A 241 -22.28 13.10 -7.62
N LEU A 242 -21.94 13.80 -6.55
CA LEU A 242 -20.88 13.39 -5.64
C LEU A 242 -21.37 12.27 -4.73
N PHE A 243 -20.65 11.15 -4.71
CA PHE A 243 -21.03 9.97 -3.94
C PHE A 243 -19.89 9.52 -3.02
N PRO A 244 -20.15 9.30 -1.71
CA PRO A 244 -19.13 8.86 -0.76
C PRO A 244 -18.89 7.35 -0.89
N ILE A 245 -17.63 6.97 -1.04
CA ILE A 245 -17.15 5.60 -1.13
C ILE A 245 -15.99 5.41 -0.16
N VAL A 246 -15.77 4.18 0.27
CA VAL A 246 -14.64 3.82 1.12
C VAL A 246 -13.77 2.83 0.37
N ALA A 247 -12.48 3.13 0.28
CA ALA A 247 -11.45 2.24 -0.22
C ALA A 247 -10.47 1.88 0.89
N GLY A 248 -9.78 0.75 0.74
CA GLY A 248 -8.60 0.41 1.54
C GLY A 248 -7.39 0.31 0.64
N LEU A 249 -6.36 1.12 0.87
CA LEU A 249 -5.07 0.99 0.19
C LEU A 249 -4.07 0.29 1.10
N GLY A 250 -3.23 -0.57 0.51
CA GLY A 250 -2.28 -1.38 1.25
C GLY A 250 -0.91 -1.36 0.59
N TYR A 251 0.12 -1.02 1.36
CA TYR A 251 1.51 -1.07 0.95
C TYR A 251 2.24 -2.20 1.67
N GLY A 252 3.01 -2.99 0.94
CA GLY A 252 3.80 -4.10 1.46
C GLY A 252 5.14 -4.21 0.75
N ASP A 253 6.23 -4.06 1.49
CA ASP A 253 7.60 -4.14 0.98
C ASP A 253 8.56 -4.60 2.11
N PHE A 254 9.84 -4.77 1.78
CA PHE A 254 10.89 -5.07 2.76
C PHE A 254 12.13 -4.21 2.51
N ALA A 255 12.86 -3.92 3.59
CA ALA A 255 14.15 -3.21 3.55
C ALA A 255 15.23 -4.14 4.11
N ILE A 256 16.16 -4.57 3.27
CA ILE A 256 17.26 -5.49 3.65
C ILE A 256 18.60 -4.79 3.42
N SER A 257 18.76 -4.23 2.23
CA SER A 257 19.97 -3.51 1.80
C SER A 257 19.90 -2.00 2.10
N SER A 258 18.73 -1.50 2.44
CA SER A 258 18.49 -0.08 2.69
C SER A 258 17.70 0.18 3.96
N GLU A 259 17.74 1.43 4.43
CA GLU A 259 16.94 1.86 5.58
C GLU A 259 15.45 2.00 5.19
N PRO A 260 14.51 1.67 6.10
CA PRO A 260 13.07 1.77 5.85
C PRO A 260 12.61 3.06 5.16
N ARG A 261 13.11 4.22 5.62
CA ARG A 261 12.74 5.52 5.05
C ARG A 261 13.22 5.70 3.62
N LYS A 262 14.46 5.31 3.33
CA LYS A 262 15.04 5.40 1.98
C LYS A 262 14.32 4.45 1.01
N LYS A 263 14.01 3.24 1.47
CA LYS A 263 13.22 2.27 0.71
C LYS A 263 11.83 2.80 0.36
N CYS A 264 11.08 3.29 1.35
CA CYS A 264 9.75 3.85 1.13
C CYS A 264 9.76 5.02 0.14
N LEU A 265 10.71 5.97 0.25
CA LEU A 265 10.80 7.10 -0.68
C LEU A 265 11.09 6.64 -2.12
N ARG A 266 11.92 5.61 -2.29
CA ARG A 266 12.19 5.04 -3.62
C ARG A 266 10.97 4.32 -4.19
N SER A 267 10.31 3.48 -3.39
CA SER A 267 9.09 2.77 -3.78
C SER A 267 7.97 3.77 -4.12
N ALA A 268 7.77 4.81 -3.29
CA ALA A 268 6.84 5.90 -3.56
C ALA A 268 7.15 6.61 -4.88
N ARG A 269 8.40 7.04 -5.10
CA ARG A 269 8.81 7.73 -6.33
C ARG A 269 8.53 6.89 -7.57
N ASN A 270 8.93 5.62 -7.55
CA ASN A 270 8.76 4.73 -8.70
C ASN A 270 7.27 4.46 -8.98
N LEU A 271 6.48 4.23 -7.93
CA LEU A 271 5.03 4.08 -8.05
C LEU A 271 4.37 5.36 -8.58
N GLY A 272 4.79 6.52 -8.10
CA GLY A 272 4.27 7.82 -8.55
C GLY A 272 4.51 8.06 -10.05
N TRP A 273 5.71 7.76 -10.55
CA TRP A 273 6.00 7.88 -11.99
C TRP A 273 5.16 6.93 -12.84
N TYR A 274 5.00 5.68 -12.41
CA TYR A 274 4.09 4.74 -13.06
C TYR A 274 2.65 5.24 -13.05
N SER A 275 2.16 5.76 -11.93
CA SER A 275 0.81 6.30 -11.80
C SER A 275 0.56 7.49 -12.72
N ILE A 276 1.51 8.43 -12.79
CA ILE A 276 1.43 9.57 -13.71
C ILE A 276 1.39 9.08 -15.16
N ALA A 277 2.27 8.13 -15.52
CA ALA A 277 2.27 7.55 -16.86
C ALA A 277 0.94 6.87 -17.21
N LEU A 278 0.37 6.11 -16.26
CA LEU A 278 -0.92 5.45 -16.45
C LEU A 278 -2.07 6.45 -16.61
N VAL A 279 -2.11 7.53 -15.81
CA VAL A 279 -3.13 8.59 -15.94
C VAL A 279 -3.00 9.31 -17.28
N VAL A 280 -1.78 9.63 -17.72
CA VAL A 280 -1.55 10.26 -19.04
C VAL A 280 -1.98 9.34 -20.18
N LEU A 281 -1.65 8.05 -20.10
CA LEU A 281 -2.11 7.05 -21.06
C LEU A 281 -3.63 6.91 -21.07
N ALA A 282 -4.26 6.93 -19.89
CA ALA A 282 -5.71 6.86 -19.75
C ALA A 282 -6.41 8.08 -20.38
N ILE A 283 -5.92 9.30 -20.11
CA ILE A 283 -6.44 10.52 -20.74
C ILE A 283 -6.24 10.47 -22.26
N SER A 284 -5.08 10.00 -22.72
CA SER A 284 -4.81 9.86 -24.16
C SER A 284 -5.73 8.83 -24.83
N ALA A 285 -6.06 7.75 -24.12
CA ALA A 285 -6.96 6.70 -24.59
C ALA A 285 -8.41 7.15 -24.76
N HIS A 286 -8.82 8.24 -24.09
CA HIS A 286 -10.13 8.85 -24.34
C HIS A 286 -10.27 9.37 -25.77
N TYR A 287 -9.19 9.90 -26.35
CA TYR A 287 -9.20 10.44 -27.71
C TYR A 287 -8.89 9.41 -28.79
N LYS A 288 -8.23 8.29 -28.42
CA LYS A 288 -7.82 7.23 -29.35
C LYS A 288 -8.03 5.85 -28.74
N LEU A 289 -9.01 5.11 -29.25
CA LEU A 289 -9.35 3.77 -28.78
C LEU A 289 -8.15 2.80 -28.80
N GLU A 290 -7.24 2.93 -29.78
CA GLU A 290 -6.02 2.11 -29.88
C GLU A 290 -5.14 2.19 -28.63
N LEU A 291 -5.13 3.34 -27.94
CA LEU A 291 -4.37 3.53 -26.71
C LEU A 291 -5.06 2.94 -25.49
N ALA A 292 -6.36 2.62 -25.56
CA ALA A 292 -7.07 1.97 -24.45
C ALA A 292 -6.50 0.59 -24.14
N LEU A 293 -6.19 -0.19 -25.19
CA LEU A 293 -5.52 -1.49 -25.03
C LEU A 293 -4.13 -1.34 -24.41
N ALA A 294 -3.37 -0.34 -24.86
CA ALA A 294 -2.05 -0.05 -24.33
C ALA A 294 -2.09 0.33 -22.85
N ALA A 295 -3.03 1.20 -22.44
CA ALA A 295 -3.22 1.58 -21.04
C ALA A 295 -3.66 0.37 -20.18
N ALA A 296 -4.60 -0.44 -20.69
CA ALA A 296 -5.08 -1.64 -20.01
C ALA A 296 -4.01 -2.71 -19.80
N LEU A 297 -3.09 -2.88 -20.75
CA LEU A 297 -1.91 -3.76 -20.60
C LEU A 297 -0.84 -3.13 -19.70
N PHE A 298 -0.63 -1.81 -19.81
CA PHE A 298 0.38 -1.11 -19.02
C PHE A 298 0.09 -1.18 -17.52
N ALA A 299 -1.18 -1.14 -17.10
CA ALA A 299 -1.52 -1.22 -15.68
C ALA A 299 -0.94 -2.48 -14.97
N PRO A 300 -1.31 -3.72 -15.33
CA PRO A 300 -0.78 -4.91 -14.68
C PRO A 300 0.71 -5.15 -14.96
N LEU A 301 1.16 -4.91 -16.20
CA LEU A 301 2.55 -5.20 -16.59
C LEU A 301 3.53 -4.20 -15.98
N GLY A 302 3.20 -2.91 -16.00
CA GLY A 302 4.00 -1.87 -15.36
C GLY A 302 4.05 -2.06 -13.84
N HIS A 303 2.93 -2.42 -13.22
CA HIS A 303 2.87 -2.71 -11.79
C HIS A 303 3.72 -3.94 -11.41
N GLU A 304 3.67 -5.04 -12.17
CA GLU A 304 4.54 -6.21 -11.92
C GLU A 304 6.02 -5.85 -12.13
N PHE A 305 6.34 -5.08 -13.18
CA PHE A 305 7.69 -4.63 -13.46
C PHE A 305 8.27 -3.78 -12.31
N LEU A 306 7.48 -2.89 -11.71
CA LEU A 306 7.87 -2.12 -10.53
C LEU A 306 8.22 -3.02 -9.34
N ILE A 307 7.37 -4.03 -9.06
CA ILE A 307 7.61 -4.98 -7.97
C ILE A 307 8.89 -5.79 -8.24
N MET A 308 9.07 -6.27 -9.46
CA MET A 308 10.23 -7.05 -9.86
C MET A 308 11.53 -6.26 -9.69
N ILE A 309 11.57 -5.01 -10.15
CA ILE A 309 12.73 -4.13 -9.97
C ILE A 309 12.97 -3.84 -8.49
N GLY A 310 11.93 -3.46 -7.75
CA GLY A 310 12.04 -3.13 -6.33
C GLY A 310 12.59 -4.29 -5.50
N ASN A 311 12.16 -5.52 -5.80
CA ASN A 311 12.67 -6.73 -5.16
C ASN A 311 14.11 -7.05 -5.59
N LYS A 312 14.42 -6.90 -6.88
CA LYS A 312 15.78 -7.15 -7.40
C LYS A 312 16.78 -6.18 -6.79
N GLU A 313 16.43 -4.90 -6.66
CA GLU A 313 17.29 -3.89 -6.03
C GLU A 313 17.64 -4.27 -4.58
N GLU A 314 16.66 -4.69 -3.78
CA GLU A 314 16.89 -5.05 -2.38
C GLU A 314 17.62 -6.38 -2.19
N LEU A 315 17.35 -7.37 -3.04
CA LEU A 315 17.90 -8.72 -2.88
C LEU A 315 19.29 -8.86 -3.53
N SER A 316 19.63 -8.06 -4.55
CA SER A 316 20.93 -8.14 -5.21
C SER A 316 22.05 -7.40 -4.47
N GLN A 317 21.71 -6.41 -3.65
CA GLN A 317 22.68 -5.64 -2.89
C GLN A 317 23.11 -6.34 -1.59
N SER A 318 24.23 -5.89 -1.03
CA SER A 318 24.72 -6.34 0.28
C SER A 318 23.72 -5.95 1.38
N PRO A 319 23.32 -6.88 2.26
CA PRO A 319 22.42 -6.57 3.36
C PRO A 319 23.07 -5.61 4.36
N LEU A 320 22.28 -4.68 4.90
CA LEU A 320 22.78 -3.66 5.84
C LEU A 320 22.98 -4.24 7.25
N TYR A 321 22.10 -5.16 7.65
CA TYR A 321 22.02 -5.71 9.01
C TYR A 321 22.54 -7.15 9.09
N VAL A 322 23.84 -7.29 8.83
CA VAL A 322 24.62 -8.53 9.02
C VAL A 322 25.56 -8.43 10.21
N THR A 323 26.01 -9.60 10.71
CA THR A 323 27.04 -9.72 11.75
C THR A 323 28.28 -8.91 11.36
N PRO A 324 28.74 -7.98 12.22
CA PRO A 324 29.94 -7.19 11.96
C PRO A 324 31.21 -8.03 12.23
N GLU A 325 32.37 -7.53 11.80
CA GLU A 325 33.67 -8.18 12.10
C GLU A 325 34.05 -8.11 13.59
N ARG A 326 33.62 -7.06 14.28
CA ARG A 326 33.85 -6.82 15.71
C ARG A 326 32.59 -6.26 16.35
N GLY A 327 32.33 -6.60 17.61
CA GLY A 327 31.16 -6.14 18.33
C GLY A 327 29.88 -6.91 17.97
N ILE A 328 28.78 -6.47 18.57
CA ILE A 328 27.43 -6.94 18.24
C ILE A 328 26.63 -5.81 17.59
N LYS A 329 26.05 -6.07 16.41
CA LYS A 329 25.27 -5.07 15.68
C LYS A 329 23.80 -5.07 16.11
N VAL A 330 23.27 -3.88 16.34
CA VAL A 330 21.86 -3.63 16.66
C VAL A 330 21.06 -3.59 15.37
N LEU A 331 20.13 -4.52 15.19
CA LEU A 331 19.11 -4.46 14.13
C LEU A 331 18.13 -3.33 14.43
N ASP A 332 17.60 -3.26 15.65
CA ASP A 332 16.57 -2.28 16.00
C ASP A 332 16.56 -1.96 17.50
N VAL A 333 16.00 -0.80 17.85
CA VAL A 333 15.89 -0.32 19.22
C VAL A 333 14.43 -0.01 19.54
N LEU A 334 13.94 -0.54 20.66
CA LEU A 334 12.54 -0.47 21.03
C LEU A 334 12.20 0.89 21.66
N PRO A 335 11.20 1.62 21.12
CA PRO A 335 10.80 2.90 21.69
C PRO A 335 10.39 2.79 23.16
N GLY A 336 10.86 3.72 23.98
CA GLY A 336 10.55 3.79 25.41
C GLY A 336 11.43 2.93 26.32
N TYR A 337 12.36 2.14 25.76
CA TYR A 337 13.32 1.35 26.55
C TYR A 337 14.61 2.11 26.86
N PRO A 338 15.38 1.72 27.90
CA PRO A 338 16.66 2.31 28.28
C PRO A 338 17.63 2.58 27.12
N ALA A 339 17.83 1.66 26.18
CA ALA A 339 18.72 1.89 25.04
C ALA A 339 18.22 3.00 24.10
N TYR A 340 16.91 3.08 23.86
CA TYR A 340 16.30 4.14 23.07
C TYR A 340 16.48 5.51 23.75
N GLN A 341 16.29 5.55 25.08
CA GLN A 341 16.45 6.79 25.87
C GLN A 341 17.90 7.29 25.88
N ALA A 342 18.87 6.39 25.84
CA ALA A 342 20.27 6.75 25.72
C ALA A 342 20.69 7.18 24.31
N GLY A 343 19.83 7.00 23.30
CA GLY A 343 20.12 7.41 21.92
C GLY A 343 20.83 6.35 21.07
N LEU A 344 20.73 5.06 21.46
CA LEU A 344 21.10 3.97 20.55
C LEU A 344 20.12 3.92 19.38
N GLU A 345 20.64 3.59 18.21
CA GLU A 345 19.87 3.53 16.97
C GLU A 345 20.11 2.20 16.23
N SER A 346 19.16 1.85 15.36
CA SER A 346 19.31 0.74 14.42
C SER A 346 20.58 0.93 13.58
N GLY A 347 21.44 -0.08 13.52
CA GLY A 347 22.72 -0.09 12.80
C GLY A 347 23.95 0.20 13.66
N ASP A 348 23.77 0.62 14.91
CA ASP A 348 24.88 0.80 15.86
C ASP A 348 25.57 -0.54 16.18
N ILE A 349 26.87 -0.50 16.44
CA ILE A 349 27.68 -1.68 16.83
C ILE A 349 28.19 -1.48 18.25
N ILE A 350 27.79 -2.35 19.17
CA ILE A 350 28.26 -2.33 20.56
C ILE A 350 29.56 -3.13 20.64
N LEU A 351 30.65 -2.50 21.07
CA LEU A 351 31.97 -3.11 21.21
C LEU A 351 32.22 -3.64 22.63
N ASP A 352 31.89 -2.83 23.64
CA ASP A 352 32.11 -3.16 25.05
C ASP A 352 30.91 -2.74 25.89
N ILE A 353 30.69 -3.46 26.98
CA ILE A 353 29.77 -3.11 28.05
C ILE A 353 30.52 -3.19 29.38
N ASN A 354 30.65 -2.08 30.10
CA ASN A 354 31.35 -2.03 31.38
C ASN A 354 32.78 -2.60 31.36
N GLY A 355 33.46 -2.48 30.22
CA GLY A 355 34.82 -3.00 30.02
C GLY A 355 34.90 -4.45 29.57
N TYR A 356 33.77 -5.14 29.41
CA TYR A 356 33.69 -6.48 28.82
C TYR A 356 33.43 -6.37 27.31
N THR A 357 34.29 -6.99 26.52
CA THR A 357 34.18 -7.00 25.05
C THR A 357 33.05 -7.90 24.60
N MET A 358 32.23 -7.38 23.68
CA MET A 358 31.08 -8.06 23.11
C MET A 358 31.45 -8.68 21.76
N GLU A 359 31.47 -10.00 21.68
CA GLU A 359 31.68 -10.74 20.43
C GLU A 359 30.37 -11.33 19.91
N ASN A 360 29.50 -11.73 20.82
CA ASN A 360 28.28 -12.44 20.47
C ASN A 360 27.12 -12.18 21.46
N ARG A 361 25.95 -12.76 21.16
CA ARG A 361 24.75 -12.59 21.97
C ARG A 361 24.85 -13.18 23.38
N LEU A 362 25.65 -14.23 23.57
CA LEU A 362 25.85 -14.86 24.88
C LEU A 362 26.55 -13.88 25.81
N ASP A 363 27.58 -13.17 25.35
CA ASP A 363 28.31 -12.18 26.16
C ASP A 363 27.36 -11.08 26.66
N LEU A 364 26.48 -10.58 25.79
CA LEU A 364 25.46 -9.61 26.17
C LEU A 364 24.52 -10.18 27.25
N ASN A 365 24.07 -11.43 27.08
CA ASN A 365 23.19 -12.07 28.05
C ASN A 365 23.88 -12.28 29.40
N GLU A 366 25.16 -12.65 29.40
CA GLU A 366 25.97 -12.84 30.61
C GLU A 366 26.15 -11.51 31.37
N VAL A 367 26.53 -10.43 30.67
CA VAL A 367 26.67 -9.10 31.27
C VAL A 367 25.35 -8.59 31.84
N ILE A 368 24.23 -8.82 31.16
CA ILE A 368 22.90 -8.42 31.68
C ILE A 368 22.50 -9.28 32.89
N GLN A 369 22.81 -10.58 32.88
CA GLN A 369 22.47 -11.52 33.97
C GLN A 369 23.32 -11.34 35.22
N ALA A 370 24.53 -10.76 35.11
CA ALA A 370 25.39 -10.42 36.24
C ALA A 370 24.72 -9.48 37.27
N GLY A 371 23.60 -8.85 36.92
CA GLY A 371 22.73 -8.15 37.87
C GLY A 371 23.04 -6.65 38.01
N GLU A 372 24.02 -6.14 37.25
CA GLU A 372 24.30 -4.72 37.16
C GLU A 372 23.10 -3.95 36.60
N ARG A 373 22.94 -2.71 37.07
CA ARG A 373 21.81 -1.84 36.68
C ARG A 373 22.23 -0.69 35.80
N ASP A 374 23.49 -0.31 35.83
CA ASP A 374 24.03 0.78 35.05
C ASP A 374 25.14 0.26 34.13
N PHE A 375 25.01 0.55 32.86
CA PHE A 375 25.88 0.07 31.80
C PHE A 375 26.50 1.26 31.07
N ILE A 376 27.80 1.17 30.80
CA ILE A 376 28.55 2.03 29.91
C ILE A 376 28.82 1.22 28.64
N LEU A 377 28.10 1.56 27.57
CA LEU A 377 28.21 0.93 26.27
C LEU A 377 29.20 1.72 25.42
N LYS A 378 30.26 1.09 24.91
CA LYS A 378 31.07 1.66 23.82
C LYS A 378 30.45 1.25 22.48
N VAL A 379 30.13 2.21 21.64
CA VAL A 379 29.33 2.01 20.44
C VAL A 379 29.98 2.69 19.24
N ILE A 380 30.11 1.98 18.12
CA ILE A 380 30.40 2.56 16.80
C ILE A 380 29.06 2.95 16.14
N LYS A 381 28.91 4.23 15.82
CA LYS A 381 27.77 4.75 15.05
C LYS A 381 27.94 4.47 13.55
N LYS A 382 26.86 4.60 12.79
CA LYS A 382 26.88 4.45 11.30
C LYS A 382 27.95 5.26 10.57
N ARG A 383 28.39 6.39 11.15
CA ARG A 383 29.42 7.28 10.57
C ARG A 383 30.86 6.86 10.91
N GLY A 384 31.03 5.80 11.70
CA GLY A 384 32.33 5.34 12.20
C GLY A 384 32.78 6.00 13.51
N GLU A 385 31.98 6.91 14.07
CA GLU A 385 32.26 7.56 15.35
C GLU A 385 32.10 6.58 16.51
N GLU A 386 33.11 6.49 17.38
CA GLU A 386 33.05 5.74 18.63
C GLU A 386 32.56 6.63 19.76
N LEU A 387 31.42 6.27 20.36
CA LEU A 387 30.78 7.01 21.45
C LEU A 387 30.50 6.10 22.64
N SER A 388 30.51 6.68 23.84
CA SER A 388 30.12 5.97 25.06
C SER A 388 28.73 6.41 25.52
N TYR A 389 27.85 5.45 25.74
CA TYR A 389 26.48 5.67 26.21
C TYR A 389 26.28 5.09 27.59
N ARG A 390 25.74 5.90 28.51
CA ARG A 390 25.30 5.41 29.82
C ARG A 390 23.83 4.98 29.72
N VAL A 391 23.55 3.73 30.07
CA VAL A 391 22.20 3.16 30.09
C VAL A 391 21.89 2.63 31.47
N SER A 392 20.74 3.01 32.03
CA SER A 392 20.27 2.52 33.32
C SER A 392 19.03 1.63 33.17
N LEU A 393 19.11 0.39 33.65
CA LEU A 393 18.00 -0.54 33.78
C LEU A 393 17.16 -0.30 35.05
N ASN A 394 17.40 0.79 35.78
CA ASN A 394 16.53 1.22 36.88
C ASN A 394 15.19 1.80 36.35
N SER A 395 15.18 2.26 35.11
CA SER A 395 13.99 2.70 34.39
C SER A 395 13.12 1.51 33.97
N TYR A 396 11.78 1.70 33.99
CA TYR A 396 10.87 0.74 33.37
C TYR A 396 10.80 0.98 31.84
N PRO A 397 10.81 -0.06 31.00
CA PRO A 397 10.96 -1.48 31.34
C PRO A 397 12.41 -1.84 31.72
N ARG A 398 12.59 -2.75 32.70
CA ARG A 398 13.91 -3.23 33.15
C ARG A 398 14.56 -4.20 32.16
N LYS A 399 14.67 -3.80 30.90
CA LYS A 399 15.28 -4.52 29.78
C LYS A 399 16.00 -3.51 28.91
N LEU A 400 17.12 -3.86 28.30
CA LEU A 400 17.86 -2.92 27.46
C LEU A 400 17.03 -2.40 26.27
N GLY A 401 16.21 -3.28 25.67
CA GLY A 401 15.30 -2.95 24.58
C GLY A 401 15.96 -2.85 23.22
N ILE A 402 16.95 -3.71 22.96
CA ILE A 402 17.60 -3.84 21.66
C ILE A 402 17.26 -5.19 21.02
N ILE A 403 17.20 -5.19 19.69
CA ILE A 403 17.12 -6.39 18.86
C ILE A 403 18.43 -6.44 18.08
N LEU A 404 19.19 -7.52 18.23
CA LEU A 404 20.45 -7.72 17.50
C LEU A 404 20.19 -8.29 16.11
N VAL A 405 21.19 -8.17 15.23
CA VAL A 405 21.20 -8.91 13.95
C VAL A 405 21.15 -10.44 14.18
N PRO A 406 20.66 -11.21 13.19
CA PRO A 406 20.65 -12.66 13.32
C PRO A 406 22.08 -13.24 13.40
N ASP A 407 22.21 -14.36 14.08
CA ASP A 407 23.43 -15.11 14.32
C ASP A 407 23.21 -16.61 14.00
N SER A 408 24.24 -17.44 14.23
CA SER A 408 24.17 -18.89 14.00
C SER A 408 23.11 -19.62 14.84
N GLN A 409 22.61 -19.01 15.92
CA GLN A 409 21.60 -19.57 16.80
C GLN A 409 20.17 -19.13 16.43
N THR A 410 20.02 -18.29 15.40
CA THR A 410 18.72 -17.76 14.99
C THR A 410 17.85 -18.84 14.36
N SER A 411 16.84 -19.30 15.10
CA SER A 411 15.93 -20.39 14.69
C SER A 411 14.63 -19.90 14.03
N SER A 412 14.20 -18.67 14.31
CA SER A 412 12.97 -18.08 13.79
C SER A 412 13.28 -17.07 12.68
N TYR A 413 12.87 -17.37 11.45
CA TYR A 413 13.06 -16.50 10.30
C TYR A 413 11.90 -16.63 9.32
N VAL A 414 11.77 -15.65 8.44
CA VAL A 414 10.82 -15.67 7.33
C VAL A 414 11.55 -16.12 6.06
N GLU A 415 10.98 -17.11 5.38
CA GLU A 415 11.46 -17.58 4.09
C GLU A 415 10.59 -16.99 2.97
N PHE A 416 11.21 -16.22 2.08
CA PHE A 416 10.53 -15.72 0.89
C PHE A 416 10.51 -16.80 -0.18
N LYS A 417 9.32 -17.36 -0.42
CA LYS A 417 9.05 -18.13 -1.65
C LYS A 417 8.49 -17.17 -2.68
N GLN A 418 9.31 -16.72 -3.63
CA GLN A 418 8.81 -16.09 -4.85
C GLN A 418 8.11 -17.15 -5.67
N THR A 419 6.82 -17.36 -5.44
CA THR A 419 6.01 -18.25 -6.27
C THR A 419 5.44 -17.47 -7.44
N SER A 420 5.68 -17.96 -8.64
CA SER A 420 5.00 -17.49 -9.85
C SER A 420 3.49 -17.70 -9.73
N PHE A 421 2.70 -16.99 -10.55
CA PHE A 421 1.24 -17.19 -10.62
C PHE A 421 0.88 -18.67 -10.77
N PHE A 422 1.52 -19.36 -11.74
CA PHE A 422 1.27 -20.76 -12.04
C PHE A 422 1.69 -21.71 -10.92
N GLU A 423 2.79 -21.44 -10.22
CA GLU A 423 3.18 -22.23 -9.04
C GLU A 423 2.23 -22.03 -7.86
N SER A 424 1.75 -20.79 -7.64
CA SER A 424 0.75 -20.49 -6.61
C SER A 424 -0.57 -21.21 -6.89
N LEU A 425 -0.99 -21.22 -8.15
CA LEU A 425 -2.21 -21.90 -8.61
C LEU A 425 -2.07 -23.42 -8.50
N LYS A 426 -0.98 -23.98 -9.04
CA LYS A 426 -0.69 -25.42 -8.97
C LYS A 426 -0.58 -25.90 -7.52
N GLY A 427 0.08 -25.14 -6.65
CA GLY A 427 0.20 -25.45 -5.23
C GLY A 427 -1.14 -25.50 -4.50
N LYS A 428 -2.09 -24.62 -4.84
CA LYS A 428 -3.45 -24.63 -4.26
C LYS A 428 -4.32 -25.77 -4.81
N LEU A 429 -4.26 -26.03 -6.11
CA LEU A 429 -5.01 -27.12 -6.75
C LEU A 429 -4.53 -28.51 -6.30
N LEU A 430 -3.23 -28.67 -6.02
CA LEU A 430 -2.69 -29.94 -5.54
C LEU A 430 -2.87 -30.16 -4.03
N LYS A 431 -2.89 -29.09 -3.22
CA LYS A 431 -3.20 -29.19 -1.77
C LYS A 431 -4.68 -29.50 -1.47
N GLY A 432 -5.57 -29.32 -2.44
CA GLY A 432 -6.97 -29.72 -2.32
C GLY A 432 -7.22 -31.23 -2.49
N LYS A 433 -6.18 -32.05 -2.66
CA LYS A 433 -6.27 -33.51 -2.89
C LYS A 433 -5.48 -34.36 -1.87
N SER A 434 -5.00 -33.79 -0.77
CA SER A 434 -4.31 -34.53 0.31
C SER A 434 -5.09 -34.51 1.60
#